data_AF-A0A2G9MRE3-F1
#
_entry.id   AF-A0A2G9MRE3-F1
#
_cell.length_a   1.000
_cell.length_b   1.000
_cell.length_c   1.000
_cell.angle_alpha   90.00
_cell.angle_beta   90.00
_cell.angle_gamma   90.00
#
_symmetry.space_group_name_H-M   'P 1'
#
loop_
_entity.id
_entity.type
_entity.pdbx_description
1 polymer ?
#
loop_
_entity_poly.entity_id
_entity_poly.type
_entity_poly.pdbx_seq_one_letter_code
_entity_poly.pdbx_strand_id
1 'polypeptide(L)'
;MIEQESKSVETGVDRLVHFLKDKGKVELREVAISLNVPEAVLQRWIDFLVEEKIIGLEYNFTKPLVYLIQKTEATAEDKAISRKDFLDYKKGFKERAQKSSVPVDKTEYVWRNHVIQRLELMKKLFYIEAGKRGLKNADTLWLEYKKRAAEM
;
A
#
# COMPACT_ATOMS: atom_id res chain seq x y z
N MET A 1 -17.89 44.12 7.07
CA MET A 1 -17.02 42.93 6.95
C MET A 1 -17.50 42.18 5.74
N ILE A 2 -16.69 42.13 4.68
CA ILE A 2 -17.04 41.38 3.46
C ILE A 2 -16.41 40.00 3.66
N GLU A 3 -17.24 38.98 3.87
CA GLU A 3 -16.81 37.58 3.80
C GLU A 3 -16.22 37.34 2.41
N GLN A 4 -14.92 37.04 2.38
CA GLN A 4 -14.23 36.61 1.17
C GLN A 4 -14.65 35.16 0.91
N GLU A 5 -15.62 34.95 0.01
CA GLU A 5 -15.83 33.65 -0.63
C GLU A 5 -14.55 33.27 -1.37
N SER A 6 -13.76 32.36 -0.80
CA SER A 6 -12.67 31.73 -1.54
C SER A 6 -13.26 30.83 -2.61
N LYS A 7 -13.37 31.31 -3.85
CA LYS A 7 -13.63 30.46 -5.02
C LYS A 7 -12.45 29.51 -5.21
N SER A 8 -12.49 28.36 -4.53
CA SER A 8 -11.53 27.27 -4.75
C SER A 8 -11.81 26.68 -6.13
N VAL A 9 -10.80 26.70 -6.99
CA VAL A 9 -10.87 25.98 -8.27
C VAL A 9 -10.85 24.49 -7.96
N GLU A 10 -11.93 23.79 -8.30
CA GLU A 10 -12.07 22.35 -8.07
C GLU A 10 -11.74 21.57 -9.35
N THR A 11 -10.92 20.52 -9.24
CA THR A 11 -10.58 19.65 -10.38
C THR A 11 -11.56 18.47 -10.49
N GLY A 12 -11.48 17.73 -11.61
CA GLY A 12 -12.24 16.47 -11.76
C GLY A 12 -11.86 15.40 -10.72
N VAL A 13 -10.61 15.40 -10.28
CA VAL A 13 -10.12 14.46 -9.26
C VAL A 13 -10.61 14.86 -7.86
N ASP A 14 -10.66 16.15 -7.55
CA ASP A 14 -11.22 16.64 -6.28
C ASP A 14 -12.70 16.23 -6.14
N ARG A 15 -13.48 16.37 -7.22
CA ARG A 15 -14.88 15.91 -7.28
C ARG A 15 -15.02 14.41 -7.02
N LEU A 16 -14.09 13.60 -7.54
CA LEU A 16 -14.06 12.16 -7.26
C LEU A 16 -13.83 11.88 -5.77
N VAL A 17 -12.84 12.54 -5.18
CA VAL A 17 -12.52 12.37 -3.76
C VAL A 17 -13.69 12.80 -2.87
N HIS A 18 -14.33 13.93 -3.18
CA HIS A 18 -15.54 14.37 -2.48
C HIS A 18 -16.69 13.38 -2.63
N PHE A 19 -16.95 12.89 -3.84
CA PHE A 19 -18.00 11.90 -4.08
C PHE A 19 -17.81 10.62 -3.26
N LEU A 20 -16.59 10.10 -3.19
CA LEU A 20 -16.27 8.90 -2.41
C LEU A 20 -16.31 9.14 -0.89
N LYS A 21 -16.02 10.36 -0.44
CA LYS A 21 -16.12 10.73 0.97
C LYS A 21 -17.58 10.65 1.47
N ASP A 22 -18.53 11.07 0.64
CA ASP A 22 -19.94 11.15 1.02
C ASP A 22 -20.68 9.81 0.86
N LYS A 23 -20.35 9.03 -0.18
CA LYS A 23 -21.02 7.74 -0.46
C LYS A 23 -20.30 6.50 0.07
N GLY A 24 -19.03 6.60 0.46
CA GLY A 24 -18.23 5.46 0.89
C GLY A 24 -17.82 4.55 -0.28
N LYS A 25 -18.34 3.32 -0.32
CA LYS A 25 -17.96 2.28 -1.30
C LYS A 25 -18.98 2.19 -2.43
N VAL A 26 -18.54 2.44 -3.65
CA VAL A 26 -19.41 2.62 -4.83
C VAL A 26 -18.85 1.91 -6.06
N GLU A 27 -19.72 1.51 -6.99
CA GLU A 27 -19.32 0.88 -8.25
C GLU A 27 -18.69 1.91 -9.19
N LEU A 28 -17.57 1.56 -9.84
CA LEU A 28 -16.84 2.44 -10.77
C LEU A 28 -17.77 3.08 -11.83
N ARG A 29 -18.67 2.28 -12.38
CA ARG A 29 -19.62 2.72 -13.40
C ARG A 29 -20.60 3.77 -12.87
N GLU A 30 -21.05 3.62 -11.62
CA GLU A 30 -21.93 4.59 -10.97
C GLU A 30 -21.20 5.93 -10.79
N VAL A 31 -19.93 5.89 -10.42
CA VAL A 31 -19.07 7.08 -10.30
C VAL A 31 -18.88 7.76 -11.65
N ALA A 32 -18.60 6.99 -12.72
CA ALA A 32 -18.42 7.53 -14.06
C ALA A 32 -19.67 8.27 -14.57
N ILE A 33 -20.84 7.69 -14.35
CA ILE A 33 -22.14 8.31 -14.68
C ILE A 33 -22.36 9.57 -13.84
N SER A 34 -22.11 9.48 -12.53
CA SER A 34 -22.37 10.59 -11.59
C SER A 34 -21.47 11.80 -11.84
N LEU A 35 -20.21 11.57 -12.20
CA LEU A 35 -19.24 12.64 -12.48
C LEU A 35 -19.23 13.08 -13.95
N ASN A 36 -19.98 12.38 -14.81
CA ASN A 36 -19.97 12.56 -16.26
C ASN A 36 -18.55 12.50 -16.86
N VAL A 37 -17.77 11.51 -16.44
CA VAL A 37 -16.39 11.28 -16.88
C VAL A 37 -16.30 9.93 -17.58
N PRO A 38 -15.62 9.82 -18.73
CA PRO A 38 -15.42 8.52 -19.38
C PRO A 38 -14.75 7.51 -18.46
N GLU A 39 -15.25 6.28 -18.43
CA GLU A 39 -14.76 5.20 -17.54
C GLU A 39 -13.24 4.98 -17.69
N ALA A 40 -12.71 5.09 -18.92
CA ALA A 40 -11.28 4.99 -19.17
C ALA A 40 -10.43 6.10 -18.51
N VAL A 41 -10.97 7.32 -18.40
CA VAL A 41 -10.29 8.44 -17.72
C VAL A 41 -10.39 8.27 -16.21
N LEU A 42 -11.58 7.90 -15.72
CA LEU A 42 -11.81 7.64 -14.31
C LEU A 42 -10.94 6.48 -13.80
N GLN A 43 -10.80 5.41 -14.58
CA GLN A 43 -9.94 4.28 -14.27
C GLN A 43 -8.49 4.75 -14.05
N ARG A 44 -7.95 5.61 -14.92
CA ARG A 44 -6.58 6.15 -14.75
C ARG A 44 -6.42 6.96 -13.47
N TRP A 45 -7.44 7.75 -13.10
CA TRP A 45 -7.43 8.49 -11.83
C TRP A 45 -7.42 7.53 -10.65
N ILE A 46 -8.23 6.48 -10.70
CA ILE A 46 -8.32 5.48 -9.64
C ILE A 46 -7.04 4.68 -9.54
N ASP A 47 -6.48 4.20 -10.65
CA ASP A 47 -5.21 3.46 -10.68
C ASP A 47 -4.11 4.27 -10.01
N PHE A 48 -4.02 5.57 -10.33
CA PHE A 48 -3.08 6.49 -9.70
C PHE A 48 -3.34 6.68 -8.20
N LEU A 49 -4.59 6.91 -7.80
CA LEU A 49 -4.94 7.13 -6.39
C LEU A 49 -4.87 5.86 -5.54
N VAL A 50 -4.99 4.68 -6.15
CA VAL A 50 -4.75 3.37 -5.52
C VAL A 50 -3.26 3.16 -5.30
N GLU A 51 -2.42 3.49 -6.29
CA GLU A 51 -0.96 3.42 -6.16
C GLU A 51 -0.46 4.29 -5.00
N GLU A 52 -1.01 5.49 -4.85
CA GLU A 52 -0.72 6.42 -3.76
C GLU A 52 -1.46 6.10 -2.43
N LYS A 53 -2.23 5.00 -2.39
CA LYS A 53 -3.00 4.53 -1.22
C LYS A 53 -3.99 5.55 -0.66
N ILE A 54 -4.59 6.35 -1.54
CA ILE A 54 -5.66 7.31 -1.21
C ILE A 54 -7.03 6.67 -1.43
N ILE A 55 -7.16 5.84 -2.47
CA ILE A 55 -8.38 5.11 -2.83
C ILE A 55 -8.09 3.61 -2.78
N GLY A 56 -9.07 2.82 -2.33
CA GLY A 56 -9.07 1.38 -2.40
C GLY A 56 -9.91 0.92 -3.57
N LEU A 57 -9.48 -0.16 -4.22
CA LEU A 57 -10.20 -0.82 -5.29
C LEU A 57 -10.40 -2.28 -4.91
N GLU A 58 -11.65 -2.70 -4.81
CA GLU A 58 -12.05 -4.08 -4.52
C GLU A 58 -12.89 -4.64 -5.65
N TYR A 59 -12.68 -5.92 -5.97
CA TYR A 59 -13.45 -6.59 -7.00
C TYR A 59 -14.45 -7.55 -6.36
N ASN A 60 -15.74 -7.19 -6.45
CA ASN A 60 -16.83 -8.11 -6.13
C ASN A 60 -17.28 -8.76 -7.44
N PHE A 61 -16.82 -10.00 -7.68
CA PHE A 61 -16.96 -10.71 -8.95
C PHE A 61 -16.36 -9.90 -10.12
N THR A 62 -17.21 -9.38 -11.01
CA THR A 62 -16.83 -8.59 -12.19
C THR A 62 -17.01 -7.08 -11.99
N LYS A 63 -17.44 -6.66 -10.79
CA LYS A 63 -17.76 -5.26 -10.49
C LYS A 63 -16.66 -4.59 -9.67
N PRO A 64 -15.90 -3.65 -10.25
CA PRO A 64 -14.93 -2.85 -9.50
C PRO A 64 -15.66 -1.87 -8.57
N LEU A 65 -15.39 -2.00 -7.27
CA LEU A 65 -15.86 -1.11 -6.22
C LEU A 65 -14.70 -0.23 -5.76
N VAL A 66 -14.93 1.08 -5.74
CA VAL A 66 -13.98 2.08 -5.25
C VAL A 66 -14.45 2.72 -3.97
N TYR A 67 -13.50 3.03 -3.09
CA TYR A 67 -13.75 3.68 -1.81
C TYR A 67 -12.54 4.49 -1.37
N LEU A 68 -12.75 5.47 -0.51
CA LEU A 68 -11.67 6.29 0.03
C LEU A 68 -10.97 5.53 1.18
N ILE A 69 -9.65 5.40 1.13
CA ILE A 69 -8.87 4.85 2.24
C ILE A 69 -8.80 5.94 3.29
N GLN A 70 -9.61 5.80 4.34
CA GLN A 70 -9.48 6.69 5.48
C GLN A 70 -8.09 6.50 6.07
N LYS A 71 -7.28 7.57 6.08
CA LYS A 71 -6.03 7.65 6.84
C LYS A 71 -6.35 7.70 8.34
N THR A 72 -7.06 6.71 8.85
CA THR A 72 -6.82 6.27 10.22
C THR A 72 -5.48 5.56 10.17
N GLU A 73 -4.55 5.97 11.03
CA GLU A 73 -3.33 5.22 11.28
C GLU A 73 -3.66 3.73 11.28
N ALA A 74 -2.88 2.92 10.53
CA ALA A 74 -3.11 1.47 10.38
C ALA A 74 -3.70 0.91 11.68
N THR A 75 -4.94 0.43 11.61
CA THR A 75 -5.70 0.17 12.82
C THR A 75 -4.99 -0.91 13.63
N ALA A 76 -5.34 -1.03 14.93
CA ALA A 76 -4.78 -2.09 15.74
C ALA A 76 -5.02 -3.47 15.10
N GLU A 77 -6.13 -3.64 14.35
CA GLU A 77 -6.40 -4.83 13.56
C GLU A 77 -5.42 -5.00 12.39
N ASP A 78 -5.15 -3.96 11.58
CA ASP A 78 -4.21 -4.06 10.46
C ASP A 78 -2.78 -4.41 10.90
N LYS A 79 -2.33 -3.78 12.00
CA LYS A 79 -1.04 -4.10 12.62
C LYS A 79 -1.02 -5.52 13.19
N ALA A 80 -2.13 -5.97 13.78
CA ALA A 80 -2.26 -7.34 14.30
C ALA A 80 -2.27 -8.38 13.17
N ILE A 81 -2.93 -8.11 12.05
CA ILE A 81 -2.95 -8.97 10.86
C ILE A 81 -1.54 -9.07 10.27
N SER A 82 -0.86 -7.95 10.04
CA SER A 82 0.52 -7.95 9.53
C SER A 82 1.49 -8.69 10.47
N ARG A 83 1.32 -8.54 11.79
CA ARG A 83 2.11 -9.27 12.79
C ARG A 83 1.81 -10.76 12.78
N LYS A 84 0.56 -11.17 12.62
CA LYS A 84 0.15 -12.57 12.51
C LYS A 84 0.74 -13.21 11.25
N ASP A 85 0.62 -12.55 10.10
CA ASP A 85 1.18 -13.01 8.84
C ASP A 85 2.71 -13.19 8.92
N PHE A 86 3.40 -12.27 9.61
CA PHE A 86 4.83 -12.39 9.85
C PHE A 86 5.18 -13.58 10.77
N LEU A 87 4.42 -13.78 11.85
CA LEU A 87 4.61 -14.92 12.76
C LEU A 87 4.38 -16.26 12.04
N ASP A 88 3.34 -16.33 11.21
CA ASP A 88 3.03 -17.50 10.40
C ASP A 88 4.13 -17.75 9.35
N TYR A 89 4.67 -16.69 8.74
CA TYR A 89 5.82 -16.80 7.82
C TYR A 89 7.08 -17.34 8.51
N LYS A 90 7.42 -16.81 9.70
CA LYS A 90 8.54 -17.27 10.52
C LYS A 90 8.35 -18.72 10.99
N LYS A 91 7.13 -19.09 11.37
CA LYS A 91 6.77 -20.46 11.76
C LYS A 91 6.95 -21.43 10.59
N GLY A 92 6.40 -21.11 9.42
CA GLY A 92 6.56 -21.95 8.23
C GLY A 92 8.03 -22.09 7.79
N PHE A 93 8.86 -21.07 8.01
CA PHE A 93 10.30 -21.18 7.80
C PHE A 93 10.97 -22.17 8.77
N LYS A 94 10.68 -22.07 10.08
CA LYS A 94 11.22 -22.98 11.09
C LYS A 94 10.84 -24.44 10.81
N GLU A 95 9.59 -24.68 10.42
CA GLU A 95 9.12 -26.02 10.04
C GLU A 95 9.88 -26.58 8.83
N ARG A 96 10.17 -25.76 7.82
CA ARG A 96 10.99 -26.16 6.67
C ARG A 96 12.45 -26.41 7.05
N ALA A 97 13.04 -25.54 7.88
CA ALA A 97 14.41 -25.68 8.34
C ALA A 97 14.62 -26.97 9.15
N GLN A 98 13.65 -27.33 10.00
CA GLN A 98 13.65 -28.59 10.74
C GLN A 98 13.51 -29.81 9.82
N LYS A 99 12.63 -29.75 8.80
CA LYS A 99 12.51 -30.80 7.78
C LYS A 99 13.78 -30.97 6.94
N SER A 100 14.55 -29.91 6.76
CA SER A 100 15.84 -29.91 6.04
C SER A 100 17.05 -30.23 6.93
N SER A 101 16.83 -30.79 8.13
CA SER A 101 17.88 -31.20 9.08
C SER A 101 18.84 -30.06 9.50
N VAL A 102 18.38 -28.81 9.50
CA VAL A 102 19.16 -27.70 10.05
C VAL A 102 19.22 -27.83 11.58
N PRO A 103 20.42 -27.81 12.19
CA PRO A 103 20.56 -27.83 13.64
C PRO A 103 19.77 -26.69 14.32
N VAL A 104 19.09 -27.00 15.43
CA VAL A 104 18.17 -26.07 16.12
C VAL A 104 18.91 -24.82 16.62
N ASP A 105 20.15 -24.99 17.05
CA ASP A 105 21.11 -23.95 17.43
C ASP A 105 21.42 -22.97 16.27
N LYS A 106 21.39 -23.43 15.03
CA LYS A 106 21.65 -22.61 13.83
C LYS A 106 20.40 -22.04 13.18
N THR A 107 19.22 -22.49 13.59
CA THR A 107 17.95 -22.10 12.94
C THR A 107 17.71 -20.59 12.99
N GLU A 108 18.10 -19.92 14.09
CA GLU A 108 18.02 -18.46 14.17
C GLU A 108 19.02 -17.74 13.25
N TYR A 109 20.22 -18.28 13.11
CA TYR A 109 21.24 -17.71 12.24
C TYR A 109 20.82 -17.82 10.76
N VAL A 110 20.32 -18.99 10.36
CA VAL A 110 19.82 -19.21 9.01
C VAL A 110 18.59 -18.34 8.72
N TRP A 111 17.70 -18.13 9.70
CA TRP A 111 16.60 -17.18 9.58
C TRP A 111 17.08 -15.75 9.34
N ARG A 112 18.04 -15.26 10.13
CA ARG A 112 18.61 -13.92 9.96
C ARG A 112 19.20 -13.73 8.57
N ASN A 113 20.00 -14.70 8.10
CA ASN A 113 20.56 -14.66 6.75
C ASN A 113 19.47 -14.69 5.67
N HIS A 114 18.42 -15.50 5.83
CA HIS A 114 17.31 -15.56 4.89
C HIS A 114 16.60 -14.20 4.76
N VAL A 115 16.34 -13.53 5.89
CA VAL A 115 15.74 -12.18 5.89
C VAL A 115 16.69 -11.16 5.25
N ILE A 116 18.00 -11.22 5.53
CA ILE A 116 19.00 -10.32 4.92
C ILE A 116 19.04 -10.50 3.40
N GLN A 117 19.07 -11.74 2.90
CA GLN A 117 19.07 -12.00 1.45
C GLN A 117 17.80 -11.48 0.77
N ARG A 118 16.64 -11.68 1.41
CA ARG A 118 15.37 -11.09 0.96
C ARG A 118 15.43 -9.57 0.92
N LEU A 119 15.98 -8.93 1.95
CA LEU A 119 16.12 -7.48 2.00
C LEU A 119 17.06 -6.95 0.90
N GLU A 120 18.15 -7.63 0.59
CA GLU A 120 19.04 -7.24 -0.52
C GLU A 120 18.37 -7.39 -1.90
N LEU A 121 17.55 -8.41 -2.10
CA LEU A 121 16.73 -8.53 -3.31
C LEU A 121 15.72 -7.38 -3.43
N MET A 122 15.06 -7.04 -2.32
CA MET A 122 14.13 -5.91 -2.25
C MET A 122 14.82 -4.58 -2.46
N LYS A 123 16.06 -4.43 -1.97
CA LYS A 123 16.89 -3.25 -2.18
C LYS A 123 17.01 -2.93 -3.66
N LYS A 124 17.39 -3.91 -4.48
CA LYS A 124 17.56 -3.71 -5.92
C LYS A 124 16.28 -3.18 -6.58
N LEU A 125 15.13 -3.77 -6.26
CA LEU A 125 13.83 -3.32 -6.79
C LEU A 125 13.48 -1.92 -6.31
N PHE A 126 13.76 -1.61 -5.05
CA PHE A 126 13.53 -0.30 -4.45
C PHE A 126 14.29 0.81 -5.19
N TYR A 127 15.59 0.64 -5.47
CA TYR A 127 16.37 1.65 -6.19
C TYR A 127 15.96 1.79 -7.66
N ILE A 128 15.55 0.70 -8.31
CA ILE A 128 15.00 0.76 -9.67
C ILE A 128 13.74 1.64 -9.67
N GLU A 129 12.84 1.42 -8.72
CA GLU A 129 11.58 2.16 -8.64
C GLU A 129 11.79 3.63 -8.21
N ALA A 130 12.68 3.87 -7.26
CA ALA A 130 13.08 5.21 -6.85
C ALA A 130 13.71 6.00 -8.01
N GLY A 131 14.53 5.32 -8.84
CA GLY A 131 15.11 5.88 -10.06
C GLY A 131 14.06 6.25 -11.10
N LYS A 132 13.08 5.38 -11.37
CA LYS A 132 11.95 5.70 -12.26
C LYS A 132 11.16 6.92 -11.79
N ARG A 133 11.00 7.08 -10.48
CA ARG A 133 10.27 8.18 -9.84
C ARG A 133 11.12 9.44 -9.65
N GLY A 134 12.40 9.42 -10.04
CA GLY A 134 13.31 10.57 -9.92
C GLY A 134 13.65 10.97 -8.48
N LEU A 135 13.50 10.05 -7.52
CA LEU A 135 13.76 10.32 -6.10
C LEU A 135 15.26 10.44 -5.85
N LYS A 136 15.70 11.61 -5.38
CA LYS A 136 17.12 11.89 -5.08
C LYS A 136 17.58 11.36 -3.71
N ASN A 137 16.65 10.99 -2.84
CA ASN A 137 16.86 10.55 -1.45
C ASN A 137 16.60 9.05 -1.24
N ALA A 138 16.81 8.24 -2.28
CA ALA A 138 16.57 6.79 -2.23
C ALA A 138 17.38 6.11 -1.10
N ASP A 139 18.62 6.53 -0.87
CA ASP A 139 19.47 5.97 0.19
C ASP A 139 18.91 6.19 1.60
N THR A 140 18.41 7.39 1.86
CA THR A 140 17.82 7.77 3.15
C THR A 140 16.54 6.99 3.42
N LEU A 141 15.66 6.90 2.43
CA LEU A 141 14.41 6.14 2.51
C LEU A 141 14.67 4.64 2.71
N TRP A 142 15.69 4.10 2.05
CA TRP A 142 16.10 2.71 2.23
C TRP A 142 16.63 2.46 3.66
N LEU A 143 17.40 3.40 4.21
CA LEU A 143 17.91 3.31 5.58
C LEU A 143 16.78 3.29 6.61
N GLU A 144 15.80 4.17 6.46
CA GLU A 144 14.61 4.22 7.33
C GLU A 144 13.80 2.92 7.25
N TYR A 145 13.61 2.40 6.04
CA TYR A 145 12.93 1.12 5.83
C TYR A 145 13.67 -0.03 6.52
N LYS A 146 15.00 -0.10 6.35
CA LYS A 146 15.83 -1.13 6.99
C LYS A 146 15.77 -1.05 8.51
N LYS A 147 15.77 0.16 9.09
CA LYS A 147 15.66 0.37 10.53
C LYS A 147 14.32 -0.13 11.06
N ARG A 148 13.21 0.23 10.41
CA ARG A 148 11.87 -0.27 10.75
C ARG A 148 11.76 -1.79 10.62
N ALA A 149 12.36 -2.38 9.58
CA ALA A 149 12.36 -3.82 9.36
C ALA A 149 13.23 -4.60 10.39
N ALA A 150 14.22 -3.95 11.00
CA ALA A 150 15.07 -4.54 12.03
C ALA A 150 14.52 -4.38 13.45
N GLU A 151 13.68 -3.36 13.68
CA GLU A 151 13.00 -3.09 14.96
C GLU A 151 11.68 -3.89 15.13
N MET A 152 11.23 -4.61 14.09
CA MET A 152 10.06 -5.51 14.08
C MET A 152 10.44 -6.98 14.36
#